data_AF-A0A8J2WW99-F1
#
_entry.id   AF-A0A8J2WW99-F1
#
_cell.length_a   1.000
_cell.length_b   1.000
_cell.length_c   1.000
_cell.angle_alpha   90.00
_cell.angle_beta   90.00
_cell.angle_gamma   90.00
#
_symmetry.space_group_name_H-M   'P 1'
#
loop_
_entity.id
_entity.type
_entity.pdbx_description
1 polymer ?
#
loop_
_entity_poly.entity_id
_entity_poly.type
_entity_poly.pdbx_seq_one_letter_code
_entity_poly.pdbx_strand_id
1 'polypeptide(L)'
;MWRVSAEPLLRRPGPLVKCGAAVGGRVAEAPLLEARSQSFWRGHIRWRNKDCDHESGNIARFLGTLLTLRHPDQFDVKVRHLEARKRIWTNATALHATKCKDGAAKYPFRIDGLDGLVQRLSEAQDVSWVNPVDYARYKILAHFPGGTTGSYSRNLNHLWATGSTVMIWDHPAQEHYYAGLEEGRTHLVFNATTAVEVAKQITDNYRLARRLREGAADVQRELVCADCLHGFLLETLKAFRAHFSTNLALDDVETARATLKGVECGDFVEYVSHGVVEKVPPSNVKAGPGEDQSCVDLVAAAFAPS
;
A
#
# COMPACT_ATOMS: atom_id res chain seq x y z
N MET A 1 9.73 20.14 11.74
CA MET A 1 10.30 19.81 10.41
C MET A 1 11.36 18.75 10.65
N TRP A 2 10.98 17.48 10.54
CA TRP A 2 11.84 16.36 10.97
C TRP A 2 12.63 15.85 9.76
N ARG A 3 13.95 16.04 9.79
CA ARG A 3 14.89 15.28 8.94
C ARG A 3 15.19 13.97 9.67
N VAL A 4 14.58 12.88 9.22
CA VAL A 4 15.09 11.55 9.53
C VAL A 4 16.27 11.34 8.58
N SER A 5 17.49 11.33 9.13
CA SER A 5 18.68 10.95 8.38
C SER A 5 18.56 9.47 8.05
N ALA A 6 18.30 9.15 6.79
CA ALA A 6 18.39 7.79 6.28
C ALA A 6 19.87 7.46 6.09
N GLU A 7 20.54 7.03 7.17
CA GLU A 7 21.75 6.24 7.01
C GLU A 7 21.35 4.83 6.56
N PRO A 8 22.08 4.22 5.61
CA PRO A 8 21.75 2.89 5.13
C PRO A 8 22.13 1.87 6.19
N LEU A 9 21.13 1.31 6.88
CA LEU A 9 21.27 0.11 7.72
C LEU A 9 21.48 -1.13 6.84
N LEU A 10 22.58 -1.17 6.09
CA LEU A 10 23.16 -2.39 5.56
C LEU A 10 23.95 -3.05 6.69
N ARG A 11 23.26 -3.79 7.56
CA ARG A 11 23.92 -4.79 8.44
C ARG A 11 23.60 -6.19 7.94
N ARG A 12 24.66 -7.02 7.95
CA ARG A 12 24.80 -8.36 7.38
C ARG A 12 23.62 -9.29 7.72
N PRO A 13 23.23 -10.21 6.81
CA PRO A 13 22.20 -11.19 7.09
C PRO A 13 22.65 -12.12 8.23
N GLY A 14 21.87 -12.13 9.32
CA GLY A 14 21.93 -13.19 10.33
C GLY A 14 21.43 -14.52 9.76
N PRO A 15 21.67 -15.65 10.44
CA PRO A 15 21.35 -16.97 9.92
C PRO A 15 19.84 -17.12 9.70
N LEU A 16 19.47 -17.45 8.47
CA LEU A 16 18.11 -17.78 8.02
C LEU A 16 17.53 -18.93 8.86
N VAL A 17 16.52 -18.63 9.67
CA VAL A 17 15.61 -19.65 10.20
C VAL A 17 14.72 -20.08 9.03
N LYS A 18 14.97 -21.28 8.49
CA LYS A 18 14.10 -21.91 7.50
C LYS A 18 12.81 -22.36 8.20
N CYS A 19 11.76 -21.55 8.12
CA CYS A 19 10.40 -21.99 8.38
C CYS A 19 9.72 -22.39 7.05
N GLY A 20 8.85 -23.40 7.13
CA GLY A 20 8.46 -24.28 6.05
C GLY A 20 7.75 -23.63 4.86
N ALA A 21 8.02 -24.18 3.69
CA ALA A 21 7.32 -23.89 2.44
C ALA A 21 5.84 -24.28 2.52
N ALA A 22 4.94 -23.30 2.42
CA ALA A 22 3.55 -23.42 1.95
C ALA A 22 3.07 -21.98 1.69
N VAL A 23 2.73 -21.52 0.48
CA VAL A 23 1.80 -22.07 -0.51
C VAL A 23 2.37 -21.82 -1.91
N GLY A 24 2.96 -22.86 -2.50
CA GLY A 24 3.38 -22.88 -3.91
C GLY A 24 2.19 -23.18 -4.82
N GLY A 25 1.24 -22.26 -4.93
CA GLY A 25 0.37 -22.23 -6.09
C GLY A 25 1.21 -21.71 -7.25
N ARG A 26 1.59 -22.58 -8.21
CA ARG A 26 2.19 -22.11 -9.47
C ARG A 26 1.20 -21.14 -10.09
N VAL A 27 1.50 -19.84 -10.06
CA VAL A 27 0.90 -18.89 -10.98
C VAL A 27 1.19 -19.48 -12.36
N ALA A 28 0.15 -19.79 -13.12
CA ALA A 28 0.33 -20.19 -14.50
C ALA A 28 0.94 -18.99 -15.22
N GLU A 29 2.27 -18.94 -15.31
CA GLU A 29 2.95 -17.97 -16.13
C GLU A 29 2.45 -18.20 -17.55
N ALA A 30 1.64 -17.28 -18.07
CA ALA A 30 1.51 -17.19 -19.51
C ALA A 30 2.93 -16.99 -20.05
N PRO A 31 3.41 -17.81 -20.99
CA PRO A 31 4.70 -17.59 -21.60
C PRO A 31 4.81 -16.13 -22.04
N LEU A 32 5.92 -15.45 -21.74
CA LEU A 32 6.08 -14.01 -21.99
C LEU A 32 5.75 -13.61 -23.44
N LEU A 33 5.91 -14.54 -24.38
CA LEU A 33 5.58 -14.38 -25.79
C LEU A 33 4.07 -14.28 -26.06
N GLU A 34 3.24 -14.93 -25.25
CA GLU A 34 1.78 -15.00 -25.39
C GLU A 34 1.05 -13.92 -24.57
N ALA A 35 1.74 -13.32 -23.59
CA ALA A 35 1.17 -12.24 -22.79
C ALA A 35 0.85 -11.01 -23.65
N ARG A 36 -0.30 -10.38 -23.38
CA ARG A 36 -0.74 -9.16 -24.07
C ARG A 36 0.23 -8.03 -23.82
N SER A 37 0.59 -7.30 -24.88
CA SER A 37 1.52 -6.17 -24.80
C SER A 37 0.89 -4.89 -24.23
N GLN A 38 -0.43 -4.86 -24.05
CA GLN A 38 -1.13 -3.73 -23.43
C GLN A 38 -0.81 -3.60 -21.94
N SER A 39 -0.66 -2.37 -21.46
CA SER A 39 -0.61 -2.05 -20.04
C SER A 39 -1.99 -2.17 -19.42
N PHE A 40 -2.11 -2.97 -18.36
CA PHE A 40 -3.41 -3.35 -17.80
C PHE A 40 -3.69 -2.70 -16.45
N TRP A 41 -4.95 -2.28 -16.25
CA TRP A 41 -5.52 -1.98 -14.95
C TRP A 41 -7.05 -2.12 -14.95
N ARG A 42 -7.60 -2.52 -13.82
CA ARG A 42 -9.04 -2.49 -13.53
C ARG A 42 -9.26 -1.94 -12.12
N GLY A 43 -10.21 -1.02 -11.97
CA GLY A 43 -10.55 -0.51 -10.65
C GLY A 43 -11.71 0.46 -10.65
N HIS A 44 -11.93 1.11 -9.51
CA HIS A 44 -13.06 2.01 -9.31
C HIS A 44 -12.60 3.47 -9.24
N ILE A 45 -13.45 4.37 -9.73
CA ILE A 45 -13.30 5.82 -9.58
C ILE A 45 -14.55 6.34 -8.86
N ARG A 46 -14.37 6.87 -7.66
CA ARG A 46 -15.48 7.30 -6.77
C ARG A 46 -15.22 8.69 -6.22
N TRP A 47 -15.89 9.69 -6.74
CA TRP A 47 -15.63 11.09 -6.35
C TRP A 47 -16.26 11.37 -4.99
N ARG A 48 -15.46 11.54 -3.95
CA ARG A 48 -15.95 11.69 -2.58
C ARG A 48 -15.95 13.14 -2.13
N ASN A 49 -14.90 13.89 -2.44
CA ASN A 49 -14.66 15.26 -2.00
C ASN A 49 -14.71 16.24 -3.17
N LYS A 50 -15.07 17.51 -2.92
CA LYS A 50 -15.04 18.58 -3.93
C LYS A 50 -13.63 19.14 -4.15
N ASP A 51 -12.71 18.82 -3.26
CA ASP A 51 -11.31 19.28 -3.30
C ASP A 51 -10.43 18.31 -4.09
N CYS A 52 -9.75 18.84 -5.11
CA CYS A 52 -8.84 18.10 -5.99
C CYS A 52 -7.69 17.43 -5.23
N ASP A 53 -7.15 18.04 -4.16
CA ASP A 53 -6.03 17.48 -3.41
C ASP A 53 -6.41 16.18 -2.69
N HIS A 54 -7.70 16.05 -2.36
CA HIS A 54 -8.27 14.87 -1.72
C HIS A 54 -8.78 13.84 -2.73
N GLU A 55 -8.59 14.09 -4.03
CA GLU A 55 -9.07 13.27 -5.15
C GLU A 55 -7.94 12.94 -6.14
N SER A 56 -6.68 13.29 -5.82
CA SER A 56 -5.52 13.11 -6.68
C SER A 56 -5.39 11.68 -7.23
N GLY A 57 -5.74 10.67 -6.44
CA GLY A 57 -5.70 9.29 -6.89
C GLY A 57 -6.83 8.88 -7.83
N ASN A 58 -8.04 9.43 -7.66
CA ASN A 58 -9.11 9.28 -8.64
C ASN A 58 -8.80 10.02 -9.95
N ILE A 59 -8.17 11.19 -9.85
CA ILE A 59 -7.67 11.93 -11.02
C ILE A 59 -6.67 11.06 -11.78
N ALA A 60 -5.66 10.50 -11.11
CA ALA A 60 -4.69 9.60 -11.72
C ALA A 60 -5.37 8.42 -12.46
N ARG A 61 -6.33 7.75 -11.81
CA ARG A 61 -7.09 6.64 -12.42
C ARG A 61 -7.92 7.08 -13.62
N PHE A 62 -8.55 8.26 -13.55
CA PHE A 62 -9.31 8.81 -14.65
C PHE A 62 -8.40 9.11 -15.85
N LEU A 63 -7.27 9.81 -15.63
CA LEU A 63 -6.29 10.07 -16.68
C LEU A 63 -5.75 8.76 -17.28
N GLY A 64 -5.47 7.77 -16.44
CA GLY A 64 -5.12 6.43 -16.88
C GLY A 64 -6.19 5.80 -17.77
N THR A 65 -7.46 5.95 -17.42
CA THR A 65 -8.60 5.44 -18.20
C THR A 65 -8.65 6.10 -19.59
N LEU A 66 -8.31 7.39 -19.69
CA LEU A 66 -8.22 8.08 -20.97
C LEU A 66 -7.11 7.54 -21.89
N LEU A 67 -6.06 6.91 -21.34
CA LEU A 67 -5.01 6.28 -22.15
C LEU A 67 -5.55 5.17 -23.03
N THR A 68 -6.51 4.37 -22.54
CA THR A 68 -7.19 3.32 -23.33
C THR A 68 -7.94 3.90 -24.52
N LEU A 69 -8.57 5.07 -24.34
CA LEU A 69 -9.32 5.72 -25.42
C LEU A 69 -8.41 6.34 -26.48
N ARG A 70 -7.22 6.83 -26.08
CA ARG A 70 -6.24 7.48 -26.96
C ARG A 70 -5.31 6.49 -27.65
N HIS A 71 -4.95 5.42 -26.95
CA HIS A 71 -3.93 4.46 -27.35
C HIS A 71 -4.41 3.02 -27.06
N PRO A 72 -5.53 2.58 -27.66
CA PRO A 72 -6.16 1.30 -27.33
C PRO A 72 -5.24 0.11 -27.56
N ASP A 73 -4.31 0.17 -28.51
CA ASP A 73 -3.37 -0.94 -28.77
C ASP A 73 -2.28 -1.09 -27.70
N GLN A 74 -2.07 -0.06 -26.87
CA GLN A 74 -1.03 -0.03 -25.83
C GLN A 74 -1.58 -0.07 -24.40
N PHE A 75 -2.85 0.30 -24.20
CA PHE A 75 -3.45 0.40 -22.87
C PHE A 75 -4.80 -0.30 -22.80
N ASP A 76 -4.95 -1.13 -21.78
CA ASP A 76 -6.19 -1.70 -21.31
C ASP A 76 -6.40 -1.30 -19.83
N VAL A 77 -6.52 0.01 -19.61
CA VAL A 77 -6.80 0.64 -18.31
C VAL A 77 -8.27 1.04 -18.30
N LYS A 78 -9.10 0.27 -17.59
CA LYS A 78 -10.56 0.47 -17.61
C LYS A 78 -11.16 0.59 -16.23
N VAL A 79 -12.19 1.41 -16.13
CA VAL A 79 -12.91 1.64 -14.87
C VAL A 79 -14.09 0.67 -14.76
N ARG A 80 -14.15 -0.06 -13.64
CA ARG A 80 -15.24 -0.99 -13.33
C ARG A 80 -16.50 -0.31 -12.81
N HIS A 81 -16.30 0.76 -12.05
CA HIS A 81 -17.39 1.58 -11.57
C HIS A 81 -16.93 3.03 -11.59
N LEU A 82 -17.62 3.82 -12.41
CA LEU A 82 -17.50 5.26 -12.44
C LEU A 82 -18.73 5.83 -11.74
N GLU A 83 -18.53 6.56 -10.65
CA GLU A 83 -19.64 7.14 -9.90
C GLU A 83 -20.34 8.25 -10.71
N ALA A 84 -21.38 7.87 -11.46
CA ALA A 84 -22.07 8.75 -12.41
C ALA A 84 -22.87 9.89 -11.74
N ARG A 85 -23.25 9.73 -10.47
CA ARG A 85 -24.13 10.69 -9.75
C ARG A 85 -23.55 12.09 -9.64
N LYS A 86 -22.24 12.27 -9.79
CA LYS A 86 -21.60 13.58 -9.59
C LYS A 86 -21.31 14.36 -10.88
N ARG A 87 -21.67 13.84 -12.07
CA ARG A 87 -21.52 14.47 -13.41
C ARG A 87 -20.11 14.98 -13.79
N ILE A 88 -19.16 15.04 -12.86
CA ILE A 88 -17.86 15.64 -13.05
C ILE A 88 -17.05 14.88 -14.08
N TRP A 89 -16.99 13.55 -13.98
CA TRP A 89 -16.23 12.71 -14.92
C TRP A 89 -16.77 12.71 -16.35
N THR A 90 -18.04 13.06 -16.52
CA THR A 90 -18.73 13.09 -17.82
C THR A 90 -18.93 14.50 -18.35
N ASN A 91 -18.32 15.51 -17.71
CA ASN A 91 -18.46 16.91 -18.10
C ASN A 91 -17.08 17.57 -18.10
N ALA A 92 -16.53 17.75 -19.30
CA ALA A 92 -15.21 18.34 -19.49
C ALA A 92 -15.13 19.78 -18.95
N THR A 93 -16.19 20.58 -19.09
CA THR A 93 -16.26 21.92 -18.47
C THR A 93 -16.12 21.85 -16.95
N ALA A 94 -16.78 20.88 -16.29
CA ALA A 94 -16.66 20.67 -14.86
C ALA A 94 -15.24 20.19 -14.45
N LEU A 95 -14.61 19.32 -15.25
CA LEU A 95 -13.22 18.90 -15.05
C LEU A 95 -12.26 20.08 -15.18
N HIS A 96 -12.41 20.92 -16.20
CA HIS A 96 -11.62 22.14 -16.40
C HIS A 96 -11.83 23.16 -15.27
N ALA A 97 -13.04 23.24 -14.71
CA ALA A 97 -13.37 24.15 -13.61
C ALA A 97 -12.90 23.66 -12.23
N THR A 98 -12.45 22.41 -12.10
CA THR A 98 -11.98 21.83 -10.84
C THR A 98 -10.68 22.52 -10.39
N LYS A 99 -10.66 23.06 -9.17
CA LYS A 99 -9.50 23.76 -8.59
C LYS A 99 -8.87 22.95 -7.45
N CYS A 100 -7.55 22.94 -7.37
CA CYS A 100 -6.76 22.37 -6.27
C CYS A 100 -6.26 23.53 -5.38
N LYS A 101 -6.07 23.33 -4.05
CA LYS A 101 -5.87 24.45 -3.09
C LYS A 101 -4.65 25.29 -3.36
N ASP A 102 -3.63 24.73 -3.99
CA ASP A 102 -2.34 25.41 -4.15
C ASP A 102 -2.34 26.50 -5.24
N GLY A 103 -3.46 26.75 -5.93
CA GLY A 103 -3.58 27.80 -6.95
C GLY A 103 -2.67 27.62 -8.18
N ALA A 104 -1.79 26.62 -8.17
CA ALA A 104 -0.97 26.25 -9.29
C ALA A 104 -1.87 25.77 -10.43
N ALA A 105 -1.63 26.29 -11.63
CA ALA A 105 -2.20 25.81 -12.88
C ALA A 105 -1.68 24.40 -13.25
N LYS A 106 -1.52 23.50 -12.28
CA LYS A 106 -1.34 22.06 -12.47
C LYS A 106 -2.70 21.49 -12.84
N TYR A 107 -3.17 21.77 -14.05
CA TYR A 107 -4.40 21.14 -14.55
C TYR A 107 -4.06 19.71 -14.99
N PRO A 108 -4.54 18.66 -14.31
CA PRO A 108 -4.37 17.29 -14.79
C PRO A 108 -5.16 17.03 -16.09
N PHE A 109 -6.18 17.84 -16.37
CA PHE A 109 -7.12 17.66 -17.46
C PHE A 109 -6.88 18.57 -18.67
N ARG A 110 -5.71 19.23 -18.79
CA ARG A 110 -5.32 19.88 -20.06
C ARG A 110 -4.82 18.81 -21.04
N ILE A 111 -5.73 17.96 -21.45
CA ILE A 111 -5.49 16.91 -22.43
C ILE A 111 -6.14 17.35 -23.74
N ASP A 112 -5.37 17.32 -24.82
CA ASP A 112 -5.88 17.59 -26.16
C ASP A 112 -7.02 16.63 -26.50
N GLY A 113 -8.16 17.19 -26.90
CA GLY A 113 -9.36 16.42 -27.23
C GLY A 113 -10.10 15.84 -26.02
N LEU A 114 -9.89 16.36 -24.80
CA LEU A 114 -10.59 15.89 -23.59
C LEU A 114 -12.11 15.80 -23.80
N ASP A 115 -12.74 16.79 -24.42
CA ASP A 115 -14.18 16.79 -24.68
C ASP A 115 -14.64 15.54 -25.42
N GLY A 116 -13.93 15.17 -26.50
CA GLY A 116 -14.21 13.97 -27.27
C GLY A 116 -13.92 12.68 -26.50
N LEU A 117 -12.89 12.67 -25.65
CA LEU A 117 -12.57 11.52 -24.81
C LEU A 117 -13.62 11.30 -23.71
N VAL A 118 -14.11 12.38 -23.09
CA VAL A 118 -15.14 12.34 -22.06
C VAL A 118 -16.47 11.81 -22.64
N GLN A 119 -16.81 12.18 -23.87
CA GLN A 119 -18.00 11.63 -24.57
C GLN A 119 -17.90 10.12 -24.80
N ARG A 120 -16.69 9.59 -24.97
CA ARG A 120 -16.40 8.17 -25.21
C ARG A 120 -16.06 7.39 -23.94
N LEU A 121 -16.20 8.00 -22.77
CA LEU A 121 -15.76 7.39 -21.51
C LEU A 121 -16.44 6.05 -21.20
N SER A 122 -17.66 5.82 -21.70
CA SER A 122 -18.35 4.53 -21.61
C SER A 122 -17.59 3.38 -22.29
N GLU A 123 -16.82 3.64 -23.35
CA GLU A 123 -15.99 2.63 -24.05
C GLU A 123 -14.83 2.13 -23.16
N ALA A 124 -14.38 2.95 -22.22
CA ALA A 124 -13.35 2.60 -21.24
C ALA A 124 -13.93 2.14 -19.89
N GLN A 125 -15.23 1.85 -19.83
CA GLN A 125 -15.84 1.15 -18.70
C GLN A 125 -15.88 -0.35 -18.96
N ASP A 126 -15.50 -1.13 -17.95
CA ASP A 126 -15.55 -2.59 -18.00
C ASP A 126 -15.98 -3.12 -16.64
N VAL A 127 -17.26 -3.46 -16.52
CA VAL A 127 -17.86 -3.92 -15.26
C VAL A 127 -17.36 -5.30 -14.83
N SER A 128 -16.71 -6.03 -15.75
CA SER A 128 -16.23 -7.38 -15.47
C SER A 128 -15.21 -7.36 -14.33
N TRP A 129 -15.27 -8.41 -13.50
CA TRP A 129 -14.23 -8.67 -12.51
C TRP A 129 -13.12 -9.48 -13.17
N VAL A 130 -11.89 -9.00 -13.08
CA VAL A 130 -10.71 -9.76 -13.48
C VAL A 130 -10.00 -10.20 -12.20
N ASN A 131 -9.86 -11.51 -12.01
CA ASN A 131 -9.17 -12.04 -10.83
C ASN A 131 -7.69 -11.63 -10.88
N PRO A 132 -7.06 -11.33 -9.73
CA PRO A 132 -5.64 -10.99 -9.70
C PRO A 132 -4.72 -12.02 -10.36
N VAL A 133 -5.06 -13.31 -10.29
CA VAL A 133 -4.32 -14.38 -10.97
C VAL A 133 -4.29 -14.24 -12.49
N ASP A 134 -5.31 -13.60 -13.08
CA ASP A 134 -5.40 -13.37 -14.52
C ASP A 134 -4.59 -12.16 -14.98
N TYR A 135 -4.04 -11.36 -14.06
CA TYR A 135 -3.21 -10.21 -14.41
C TYR A 135 -1.90 -10.65 -15.10
N ALA A 136 -1.41 -11.86 -14.79
CA ALA A 136 -0.23 -12.45 -15.42
C ALA A 136 -0.35 -12.61 -16.95
N ARG A 137 -1.56 -12.48 -17.53
CA ARG A 137 -1.78 -12.48 -18.99
C ARG A 137 -1.31 -11.19 -19.68
N TYR A 138 -0.92 -10.17 -18.93
CA TYR A 138 -0.44 -8.88 -19.45
C TYR A 138 1.04 -8.71 -19.15
N LYS A 139 1.81 -8.20 -20.12
CA LYS A 139 3.24 -7.94 -19.94
C LYS A 139 3.51 -6.81 -18.93
N ILE A 140 2.60 -5.84 -18.87
CA ILE A 140 2.73 -4.61 -18.09
C ILE A 140 1.48 -4.41 -17.24
N LEU A 141 1.67 -4.23 -15.93
CA LEU A 141 0.62 -3.91 -14.98
C LEU A 141 0.78 -2.47 -14.50
N ALA A 142 -0.23 -1.65 -14.77
CA ALA A 142 -0.26 -0.26 -14.35
C ALA A 142 -0.82 -0.17 -12.92
N HIS A 143 -0.05 0.45 -12.03
CA HIS A 143 -0.47 0.76 -10.69
C HIS A 143 -0.88 2.23 -10.57
N PHE A 144 -2.04 2.46 -9.95
CA PHE A 144 -2.54 3.79 -9.62
C PHE A 144 -2.77 3.89 -8.10
N PRO A 145 -2.55 5.09 -7.51
CA PRO A 145 -2.86 5.36 -6.11
C PRO A 145 -4.33 5.05 -5.75
N GLY A 146 -4.59 4.92 -4.46
CA GLY A 146 -5.91 4.80 -3.83
C GLY A 146 -6.86 5.92 -4.23
N GLY A 147 -8.17 5.65 -4.24
CA GLY A 147 -9.16 6.57 -4.79
C GLY A 147 -9.44 7.84 -3.95
N THR A 148 -9.06 7.90 -2.67
CA THR A 148 -9.28 9.07 -1.81
C THR A 148 -8.15 10.10 -1.96
N THR A 149 -7.49 10.50 -0.86
CA THR A 149 -6.33 11.41 -0.76
C THR A 149 -5.07 10.90 -1.49
N GLY A 150 -5.25 10.08 -2.52
CA GLY A 150 -4.21 9.28 -3.13
C GLY A 150 -3.51 8.42 -2.09
N SER A 151 -4.24 7.83 -1.14
CA SER A 151 -3.66 6.84 -0.23
C SER A 151 -3.04 5.68 -1.02
N TYR A 152 -2.26 4.83 -0.39
CA TYR A 152 -1.78 3.64 -1.09
C TYR A 152 -2.93 2.73 -1.56
N SER A 153 -2.67 1.94 -2.59
CA SER A 153 -3.62 0.98 -3.14
C SER A 153 -3.10 -0.43 -2.89
N ARG A 154 -3.83 -1.20 -2.09
CA ARG A 154 -3.51 -2.60 -1.75
C ARG A 154 -3.29 -3.49 -2.98
N ASN A 155 -3.75 -3.05 -4.16
CA ASN A 155 -3.54 -3.76 -5.41
C ASN A 155 -2.05 -3.95 -5.75
N LEU A 156 -1.16 -3.03 -5.35
CA LEU A 156 0.27 -3.13 -5.69
C LEU A 156 0.90 -4.42 -5.17
N ASN A 157 0.54 -4.81 -3.95
CA ASN A 157 1.05 -6.02 -3.28
C ASN A 157 0.74 -7.28 -4.09
N HIS A 158 -0.33 -7.28 -4.88
CA HIS A 158 -0.65 -8.41 -5.75
C HIS A 158 0.12 -8.40 -7.07
N LEU A 159 0.53 -7.23 -7.57
CA LEU A 159 1.18 -7.12 -8.87
C LEU A 159 2.59 -7.73 -8.86
N TRP A 160 3.32 -7.60 -7.75
CA TRP A 160 4.68 -8.13 -7.60
C TRP A 160 4.76 -9.64 -7.82
N ALA A 161 3.71 -10.38 -7.45
CA ALA A 161 3.64 -11.84 -7.57
C ALA A 161 3.19 -12.35 -8.95
N THR A 162 2.83 -11.48 -9.89
CA THR A 162 2.24 -11.90 -11.18
C THR A 162 3.26 -12.39 -12.20
N GLY A 163 4.53 -12.03 -12.01
CA GLY A 163 5.56 -12.21 -13.02
C GLY A 163 5.48 -11.21 -14.17
N SER A 164 4.61 -10.19 -14.12
CA SER A 164 4.58 -9.09 -15.08
C SER A 164 5.52 -7.96 -14.68
N THR A 165 5.82 -7.06 -15.62
CA THR A 165 6.44 -5.78 -15.27
C THR A 165 5.41 -4.86 -14.61
N VAL A 166 5.87 -3.98 -13.72
CA VAL A 166 5.02 -3.01 -13.03
C VAL A 166 5.44 -1.60 -13.43
N MET A 167 4.46 -0.77 -13.76
CA MET A 167 4.65 0.68 -13.89
C MET A 167 3.80 1.37 -12.82
N ILE A 168 4.37 2.35 -12.13
CA ILE A 168 3.72 3.03 -10.98
C ILE A 168 3.42 4.48 -11.37
N TRP A 169 2.17 4.91 -11.17
CA TRP A 169 1.79 6.28 -11.41
C TRP A 169 2.55 7.24 -10.48
N ASP A 170 3.13 8.30 -11.03
CA ASP A 170 3.84 9.36 -10.32
C ASP A 170 2.91 10.05 -9.31
N HIS A 171 3.05 9.67 -8.04
CA HIS A 171 2.21 10.13 -6.95
C HIS A 171 2.97 10.06 -5.62
N PRO A 172 2.79 11.03 -4.69
CA PRO A 172 3.44 11.03 -3.39
C PRO A 172 2.95 9.94 -2.41
N ALA A 173 2.11 8.99 -2.85
CA ALA A 173 1.59 7.94 -1.98
C ALA A 173 2.70 6.95 -1.68
N GLN A 174 2.83 6.53 -0.42
CA GLN A 174 3.88 5.58 -0.01
C GLN A 174 3.27 4.45 0.82
N GLU A 175 3.80 3.24 0.66
CA GLU A 175 3.67 2.13 1.62
C GLU A 175 4.99 1.89 2.34
N HIS A 176 4.96 1.13 3.43
CA HIS A 176 6.13 0.84 4.26
C HIS A 176 7.34 0.28 3.47
N TYR A 177 7.09 -0.51 2.42
CA TYR A 177 8.16 -1.12 1.61
C TYR A 177 8.62 -0.24 0.43
N TYR A 178 8.00 0.91 0.17
CA TYR A 178 8.34 1.74 -0.99
C TYR A 178 9.78 2.26 -0.93
N ALA A 179 10.33 2.46 0.28
CA ALA A 179 11.73 2.83 0.47
C ALA A 179 12.72 1.78 -0.07
N GLY A 180 12.29 0.52 -0.23
CA GLY A 180 13.07 -0.55 -0.85
C GLY A 180 12.85 -0.70 -2.35
N LEU A 181 12.03 0.14 -2.99
CA LEU A 181 11.82 0.12 -4.43
C LEU A 181 12.88 0.97 -5.14
N GLU A 182 13.32 0.50 -6.30
CA GLU A 182 14.33 1.15 -7.13
C GLU A 182 13.78 1.29 -8.56
N GLU A 183 13.58 2.53 -9.00
CA GLU A 183 13.14 2.82 -10.37
C GLU A 183 14.17 2.30 -11.39
N GLY A 184 13.70 1.70 -12.48
CA GLY A 184 14.54 1.03 -13.47
C GLY A 184 15.00 -0.37 -13.06
N ARG A 185 14.76 -0.78 -11.81
CA ARG A 185 14.99 -2.16 -11.32
C ARG A 185 13.70 -2.88 -10.98
N THR A 186 12.83 -2.31 -10.15
CA THR A 186 11.59 -2.98 -9.70
C THR A 186 10.36 -2.53 -10.50
N HIS A 187 10.38 -1.28 -10.96
CA HIS A 187 9.29 -0.66 -11.71
C HIS A 187 9.83 0.50 -12.56
N LEU A 188 8.96 1.06 -13.41
CA LEU A 188 9.15 2.40 -14.00
C LEU A 188 8.06 3.34 -13.51
N VAL A 189 8.37 4.63 -13.32
CA VAL A 189 7.39 5.64 -12.96
C VAL A 189 6.77 6.24 -14.22
N PHE A 190 5.46 6.51 -14.20
CA PHE A 190 4.76 7.10 -15.34
C PHE A 190 3.68 8.10 -14.92
N ASN A 191 3.25 8.94 -15.85
CA ASN A 191 2.09 9.80 -15.69
C ASN A 191 1.36 9.95 -17.04
N ALA A 192 0.37 10.84 -17.13
CA ALA A 192 -0.43 11.05 -18.34
C ALA A 192 0.39 11.40 -19.59
N THR A 193 1.54 12.07 -19.43
CA THR A 193 2.36 12.53 -20.56
C THR A 193 3.48 11.55 -20.92
N THR A 194 3.93 10.72 -19.97
CA THR A 194 5.03 9.77 -20.20
C THR A 194 4.57 8.33 -20.45
N ALA A 195 3.30 8.00 -20.19
CA ALA A 195 2.78 6.63 -20.22
C ALA A 195 3.15 5.85 -21.49
N VAL A 196 2.92 6.44 -22.67
CA VAL A 196 3.18 5.81 -23.98
C VAL A 196 4.65 5.44 -24.14
N GLU A 197 5.54 6.36 -23.79
CA GLU A 197 6.98 6.15 -23.92
C GLU A 197 7.47 5.10 -22.92
N VAL A 198 6.99 5.14 -21.67
CA VAL A 198 7.32 4.13 -20.65
C VAL A 198 6.84 2.74 -21.08
N ALA A 199 5.61 2.62 -21.60
CA ALA A 199 5.09 1.35 -22.11
C ALA A 199 5.97 0.81 -23.25
N LYS A 200 6.36 1.66 -24.20
CA LYS A 200 7.28 1.28 -25.29
C LYS A 200 8.65 0.85 -24.80
N GLN A 201 9.23 1.57 -23.84
CA GLN A 201 10.51 1.18 -23.24
C GLN A 201 10.45 -0.25 -22.68
N ILE A 202 9.34 -0.63 -22.07
CA ILE A 202 9.15 -2.00 -21.58
C ILE A 202 8.92 -2.98 -22.73
N THR A 203 8.03 -2.70 -23.68
CA THR A 203 7.70 -3.65 -24.76
C THR A 203 8.85 -3.88 -25.74
N ASP A 204 9.66 -2.86 -25.98
CA ASP A 204 10.67 -2.86 -27.04
C ASP A 204 12.06 -3.23 -26.51
N ASN A 205 12.25 -3.23 -25.18
CA ASN A 205 13.51 -3.59 -24.55
C ASN A 205 13.35 -4.83 -23.64
N TYR A 206 13.57 -6.00 -24.23
CA TYR A 206 13.50 -7.29 -23.52
C TYR A 206 14.42 -7.35 -22.28
N ARG A 207 15.61 -6.74 -22.33
CA ARG A 207 16.54 -6.76 -21.19
C ARG A 207 16.01 -5.94 -20.02
N LEU A 208 15.42 -4.78 -20.31
CA LEU A 208 14.76 -3.95 -19.30
C LEU A 208 13.54 -4.68 -18.73
N ALA A 209 12.66 -5.20 -19.58
CA ALA A 209 11.48 -5.94 -19.14
C ALA A 209 11.85 -7.13 -18.24
N ARG A 210 12.88 -7.91 -18.62
CA ARG A 210 13.36 -9.03 -17.79
C ARG A 210 13.85 -8.53 -16.42
N ARG A 211 14.66 -7.48 -16.39
CA ARG A 211 15.17 -6.90 -15.14
C ARG A 211 14.03 -6.41 -14.24
N LEU A 212 13.03 -5.74 -14.80
CA LEU A 212 11.85 -5.26 -14.06
C LEU A 212 11.05 -6.41 -13.46
N ARG A 213 10.89 -7.53 -14.18
CA ARG A 213 10.23 -8.72 -13.66
C ARG A 213 11.01 -9.38 -12.52
N GLU A 214 12.32 -9.51 -12.70
CA GLU A 214 13.22 -10.05 -11.66
C GLU A 214 13.15 -9.16 -10.41
N GLY A 215 13.23 -7.84 -10.57
CA GLY A 215 13.08 -6.90 -9.46
C GLY A 215 11.69 -6.94 -8.80
N ALA A 216 10.62 -7.09 -9.57
CA ALA A 216 9.27 -7.29 -9.02
C ALA A 216 9.18 -8.59 -8.19
N ALA A 217 9.80 -9.67 -8.65
CA ALA A 217 9.86 -10.94 -7.91
C ALA A 217 10.70 -10.81 -6.63
N ASP A 218 11.78 -10.01 -6.64
CA ASP A 218 12.57 -9.69 -5.45
C ASP A 218 11.70 -8.94 -4.42
N VAL A 219 10.92 -7.93 -4.84
CA VAL A 219 9.99 -7.21 -3.95
C VAL A 219 9.00 -8.19 -3.31
N GLN A 220 8.40 -9.08 -4.09
CA GLN A 220 7.48 -10.10 -3.57
C GLN A 220 8.14 -10.99 -2.52
N ARG A 221 9.38 -11.42 -2.79
CA ARG A 221 10.09 -12.40 -1.96
C ARG A 221 10.70 -11.79 -0.70
N GLU A 222 11.15 -10.54 -0.78
CA GLU A 222 12.01 -9.93 0.25
C GLU A 222 11.33 -8.81 1.04
N LEU A 223 10.30 -8.16 0.48
CA LEU A 223 9.67 -7.01 1.11
C LEU A 223 8.23 -7.27 1.54
N VAL A 224 7.44 -7.94 0.70
CA VAL A 224 5.99 -8.13 0.96
C VAL A 224 5.61 -9.59 1.23
N CYS A 225 6.59 -10.47 1.45
CA CYS A 225 6.34 -11.84 1.87
C CYS A 225 5.73 -11.90 3.28
N ALA A 226 5.00 -12.96 3.62
CA ALA A 226 4.33 -13.07 4.92
C ALA A 226 5.32 -12.93 6.09
N ASP A 227 6.46 -13.63 6.03
CA ASP A 227 7.51 -13.54 7.04
C ASP A 227 8.20 -12.16 7.06
N CYS A 228 8.33 -11.53 5.89
CA CYS A 228 8.91 -10.21 5.72
C CYS A 228 8.06 -9.14 6.40
N LEU A 229 6.74 -9.17 6.16
CA LEU A 229 5.78 -8.29 6.81
C LEU A 229 5.73 -8.52 8.32
N HIS A 230 5.75 -9.78 8.75
CA HIS A 230 5.82 -10.13 10.17
C HIS A 230 7.09 -9.57 10.82
N GLY A 231 8.26 -9.80 10.21
CA GLY A 231 9.54 -9.26 10.68
C GLY A 231 9.55 -7.73 10.73
N PHE A 232 9.06 -7.07 9.69
CA PHE A 232 8.93 -5.61 9.67
C PHE A 232 8.06 -5.08 10.82
N LEU A 233 6.92 -5.72 11.09
CA LEU A 233 6.04 -5.32 12.19
C LEU A 233 6.73 -5.52 13.55
N LEU A 234 7.40 -6.66 13.76
CA LEU A 234 8.13 -6.93 15.01
C LEU A 234 9.23 -5.89 15.25
N GLU A 235 10.07 -5.61 14.24
CA GLU A 235 11.14 -4.62 14.37
C GLU A 235 10.60 -3.19 14.54
N THR A 236 9.50 -2.85 13.86
CA THR A 236 8.83 -1.56 14.03
C THR A 236 8.30 -1.39 15.45
N LEU A 237 7.63 -2.41 15.98
CA LEU A 237 7.12 -2.40 17.36
C LEU A 237 8.26 -2.31 18.38
N LYS A 238 9.35 -3.06 18.16
CA LYS A 238 10.55 -2.99 19.00
C LYS A 238 11.18 -1.59 18.98
N ALA A 239 11.33 -0.98 17.81
CA ALA A 239 11.86 0.38 17.67
C ALA A 239 10.94 1.42 18.33
N PHE A 240 9.62 1.26 18.19
CA PHE A 240 8.64 2.12 18.84
C PHE A 240 8.74 2.00 20.37
N ARG A 241 8.83 0.77 20.90
CA ARG A 241 9.02 0.53 22.34
C ARG A 241 10.29 1.18 22.86
N ALA A 242 11.40 1.02 22.14
CA ALA A 242 12.66 1.66 22.50
C ALA A 242 12.58 3.19 22.48
N HIS A 243 11.92 3.78 21.48
CA HIS A 243 11.76 5.23 21.37
C HIS A 243 11.01 5.84 22.55
N PHE A 244 9.92 5.19 22.98
CA PHE A 244 9.14 5.62 24.15
C PHE A 244 9.67 5.06 25.47
N SER A 245 10.80 4.35 25.45
CA SER A 245 11.38 3.66 26.61
C SER A 245 10.39 2.71 27.30
N THR A 246 9.33 2.25 26.61
CA THR A 246 8.39 1.29 27.20
C THR A 246 9.02 -0.07 27.37
N ASN A 247 10.11 -0.35 26.67
CA ASN A 247 10.94 -1.52 26.92
C ASN A 247 11.55 -1.51 28.34
N LEU A 248 11.84 -0.33 28.90
CA LEU A 248 12.33 -0.19 30.28
C LEU A 248 11.22 -0.34 31.32
N ALA A 249 9.98 -0.57 30.90
CA ALA A 249 8.82 -0.67 31.78
C ALA A 249 8.01 -1.95 31.57
N LEU A 250 8.02 -2.57 30.38
CA LEU A 250 7.03 -3.60 30.01
C LEU A 250 7.66 -4.84 29.34
N ASP A 251 8.98 -5.02 29.42
CA ASP A 251 9.67 -6.19 28.83
C ASP A 251 9.58 -7.43 29.73
N ASP A 252 9.52 -7.25 31.05
CA ASP A 252 9.43 -8.34 32.03
C ASP A 252 8.65 -7.92 33.29
N VAL A 253 8.26 -8.93 34.07
CA VAL A 253 7.43 -8.78 35.28
C VAL A 253 8.13 -7.93 36.35
N GLU A 254 9.44 -8.07 36.52
CA GLU A 254 10.18 -7.36 37.59
C GLU A 254 10.27 -5.87 37.25
N THR A 255 10.60 -5.56 36.00
CA THR A 255 10.70 -4.19 35.49
C THR A 255 9.34 -3.48 35.47
N ALA A 256 8.26 -4.19 35.11
CA ALA A 256 6.90 -3.65 35.16
C ALA A 256 6.46 -3.32 36.59
N ARG A 257 6.74 -4.21 37.54
CA ARG A 257 6.47 -3.96 38.97
C ARG A 257 7.28 -2.78 39.50
N ALA A 258 8.57 -2.71 39.17
CA ALA A 258 9.42 -1.60 39.57
C ALA A 258 8.90 -0.24 39.06
N THR A 259 8.37 -0.20 37.84
CA THR A 259 7.80 1.01 37.24
C THR A 259 6.51 1.47 37.93
N LEU A 260 5.71 0.54 38.45
CA LEU A 260 4.44 0.82 39.11
C LEU A 260 4.58 1.06 40.63
N LYS A 261 5.79 1.06 41.17
CA LYS A 261 6.02 1.28 42.59
C LYS A 261 5.59 2.70 43.00
N GLY A 262 4.75 2.80 44.03
CA GLY A 262 4.17 4.06 44.50
C GLY A 262 3.02 4.60 43.64
N VAL A 263 2.53 3.82 42.67
CA VAL A 263 1.31 4.11 41.91
C VAL A 263 0.14 3.36 42.56
N GLU A 264 -1.02 4.01 42.67
CA GLU A 264 -2.27 3.38 43.07
C GLU A 264 -3.02 2.89 41.83
N CYS A 265 -3.16 1.57 41.65
CA CYS A 265 -3.81 1.00 40.46
C CYS A 265 -5.28 0.60 40.70
N GLY A 266 -5.91 1.03 41.79
CA GLY A 266 -7.26 0.59 42.17
C GLY A 266 -8.36 0.90 41.15
N ASP A 267 -8.16 1.93 40.31
CA ASP A 267 -9.11 2.32 39.25
C ASP A 267 -8.77 1.71 37.87
N PHE A 268 -7.69 0.94 37.76
CA PHE A 268 -7.35 0.29 36.50
C PHE A 268 -8.31 -0.84 36.21
N VAL A 269 -8.72 -0.92 34.95
CA VAL A 269 -9.67 -1.91 34.45
C VAL A 269 -9.11 -2.54 33.19
N GLU A 270 -9.43 -3.81 32.97
CA GLU A 270 -9.07 -4.49 31.73
C GLU A 270 -10.13 -4.19 30.67
N TYR A 271 -9.70 -3.68 29.52
CA TYR A 271 -10.58 -3.54 28.37
C TYR A 271 -10.61 -4.85 27.58
N VAL A 272 -11.70 -5.59 27.72
CA VAL A 272 -11.94 -6.78 26.90
C VAL A 272 -12.63 -6.32 25.61
N SER A 273 -12.19 -6.87 24.46
CA SER A 273 -12.81 -6.56 23.16
C SER A 273 -14.35 -6.67 23.26
N HIS A 274 -15.09 -5.77 22.60
CA HIS A 274 -16.57 -5.58 22.68
C HIS A 274 -17.08 -4.65 23.80
N GLY A 275 -16.20 -3.87 24.44
CA GLY A 275 -16.62 -2.79 25.35
C GLY A 275 -17.02 -3.27 26.74
N VAL A 276 -16.67 -4.51 27.09
CA VAL A 276 -16.83 -5.03 28.44
C VAL A 276 -15.60 -4.62 29.23
N VAL A 277 -15.85 -3.91 30.33
CA VAL A 277 -14.84 -3.47 31.29
C VAL A 277 -14.91 -4.44 32.46
N GLU A 278 -13.90 -5.29 32.60
CA GLU A 278 -13.83 -6.23 33.72
C GLU A 278 -12.79 -5.76 34.74
N LYS A 279 -13.06 -6.06 36.02
CA LYS A 279 -12.05 -5.90 37.06
C LYS A 279 -10.98 -6.95 36.85
N VAL A 280 -9.72 -6.53 36.95
CA VAL A 280 -8.55 -7.41 36.90
C VAL A 280 -8.72 -8.51 37.97
N PRO A 281 -8.65 -9.80 37.60
CA PRO A 281 -8.73 -10.88 38.59
C PRO A 281 -7.57 -10.80 39.59
N PRO A 282 -7.80 -11.10 40.87
CA PRO A 282 -6.73 -11.12 41.86
C PRO A 282 -5.71 -12.21 41.53
N SER A 283 -4.43 -11.91 41.68
CA SER A 283 -3.34 -12.86 41.48
C SER A 283 -2.93 -13.52 42.79
N ASN A 284 -2.24 -14.66 42.70
CA ASN A 284 -1.61 -15.30 43.87
C ASN A 284 -0.27 -14.63 44.24
N VAL A 285 0.13 -13.58 43.53
CA VAL A 285 1.40 -12.89 43.71
C VAL A 285 1.20 -11.76 44.71
N LYS A 286 1.95 -11.78 45.82
CA LYS A 286 1.83 -10.74 46.86
C LYS A 286 2.59 -9.48 46.48
N ALA A 287 2.00 -8.33 46.82
CA ALA A 287 2.67 -7.04 46.80
C ALA A 287 3.80 -6.97 47.83
N GLY A 288 4.95 -6.45 47.39
CA GLY A 288 6.08 -6.10 48.22
C GLY A 288 6.00 -4.66 48.74
N PRO A 289 7.00 -4.20 49.49
CA PRO A 289 7.00 -2.87 50.07
C PRO A 289 6.90 -1.76 49.02
N GLY A 290 5.85 -0.93 49.13
CA GLY A 290 5.60 0.21 48.25
C GLY A 290 4.91 -0.14 46.93
N GLU A 291 4.47 -1.39 46.76
CA GLU A 291 3.64 -1.80 45.63
C GLU A 291 2.17 -1.84 46.05
N ASP A 292 1.29 -1.43 45.14
CA ASP A 292 -0.15 -1.61 45.26
C ASP A 292 -0.56 -3.01 44.74
N GLN A 293 -1.44 -3.71 45.46
CA GLN A 293 -1.82 -5.08 45.10
C GLN A 293 -2.56 -5.13 43.76
N SER A 294 -3.38 -4.12 43.43
CA SER A 294 -4.05 -4.06 42.12
C SER A 294 -3.06 -3.87 40.97
N CYS A 295 -1.94 -3.15 41.18
CA CYS A 295 -0.86 -3.08 40.19
C CYS A 295 -0.19 -4.44 39.98
N VAL A 296 0.04 -5.18 41.06
CA VAL A 296 0.66 -6.53 40.98
C VAL A 296 -0.26 -7.51 40.26
N ASP A 297 -1.56 -7.46 40.54
CA ASP A 297 -2.57 -8.28 39.88
C ASP A 297 -2.63 -7.96 38.37
N LEU A 298 -2.58 -6.68 38.00
CA LEU A 298 -2.53 -6.22 36.60
C LEU A 298 -1.30 -6.76 35.87
N VAL A 299 -0.11 -6.66 36.46
CA VAL A 299 1.12 -7.18 35.86
C VAL A 299 1.07 -8.71 35.78
N ALA A 300 0.59 -9.40 36.82
CA ALA A 300 0.47 -10.85 36.80
C ALA A 300 -0.48 -11.34 35.69
N ALA A 301 -1.60 -10.65 35.48
CA ALA A 301 -2.52 -10.95 34.38
C ALA A 301 -1.88 -10.69 33.01
N ALA A 302 -1.21 -9.54 32.83
CA ALA A 302 -0.59 -9.15 31.55
C ALA A 302 0.54 -10.09 31.09
N PHE A 303 1.23 -10.75 32.04
CA PHE A 303 2.33 -11.67 31.76
C PHE A 303 1.96 -13.15 31.96
N ALA A 304 0.68 -13.47 32.18
CA ALA A 304 0.23 -14.85 32.25
C ALA A 304 0.40 -15.53 30.87
N PRO A 305 0.88 -16.79 30.81
CA PRO A 305 0.94 -17.52 29.56
C PRO A 305 -0.47 -17.69 28.99
N SER A 306 -0.68 -17.15 27.78
CA SER A 306 -1.90 -17.28 26.99
C SER A 306 -2.03 -18.65 26.32
#